data_AF-A0A0C9RVJ0-F1
#
_entry.id   AF-A0A0C9RVJ0-F1
#
_cell.length_a   1.000
_cell.length_b   1.000
_cell.length_c   1.000
_cell.angle_alpha   90.00
_cell.angle_beta   90.00
_cell.angle_gamma   90.00
#
_symmetry.space_group_name_H-M   'P 1'
#
loop_
_entity.id
_entity.type
_entity.pdbx_description
1 polymer ?
#
loop_
_entity_poly.entity_id
_entity_poly.type
_entity_poly.pdbx_seq_one_letter_code
_entity_poly.pdbx_strand_id
1 'polypeptide(L)' 'MRRHLMWAVIFLLCVHSLMKSVDACDPTKRKKVRGKPCVGMDCDKGTCKARGCTGCTGSNPWCAGYCTLQ' A
#
# COMPACT_ATOMS: atom_id res chain seq x y z
N MET A 1 12.01 9.08 31.96
CA MET A 1 12.69 9.22 30.65
C MET A 1 12.41 8.07 29.67
N ARG A 2 12.54 6.78 30.04
CA ARG A 2 12.28 5.64 29.13
C ARG A 2 10.84 5.54 28.60
N ARG A 3 9.85 5.96 29.39
CA ARG A 3 8.42 5.85 29.03
C ARG A 3 8.03 6.72 27.83
N HIS A 4 8.60 7.92 27.71
CA HIS A 4 8.37 8.80 26.56
C HIS A 4 9.01 8.26 25.27
N LEU A 5 10.17 7.59 25.41
CA LEU A 5 10.86 6.94 24.30
C LEU A 5 10.03 5.79 23.72
N MET A 6 9.40 4.97 24.55
CA MET A 6 8.47 3.94 24.07
C MET A 6 7.27 4.53 23.33
N TRP A 7 6.66 5.59 23.86
CA TRP A 7 5.53 6.25 23.21
C TRP A 7 5.91 6.86 21.85
N ALA A 8 7.09 7.48 21.75
CA ALA A 8 7.60 8.03 20.48
C ALA A 8 7.82 6.93 19.43
N VAL A 9 8.37 5.78 19.83
CA VAL A 9 8.59 4.64 18.92
C VAL A 9 7.27 4.06 18.43
N ILE A 10 6.29 3.86 19.31
CA ILE A 10 4.95 3.38 18.93
C ILE A 10 4.30 4.37 17.96
N PHE A 11 4.35 5.67 18.26
CA PHE A 11 3.79 6.70 17.40
C PHE A 11 4.44 6.72 16.01
N LEU A 12 5.78 6.63 15.94
CA LEU A 12 6.51 6.56 14.68
C LEU A 12 6.15 5.32 13.85
N LEU A 13 6.02 4.16 14.48
CA LEU A 13 5.62 2.92 13.80
C LEU A 13 4.19 3.02 13.25
N CYS A 14 3.28 3.59 14.02
CA CYS A 14 1.90 3.84 13.59
C CYS A 14 1.85 4.81 12.41
N VAL A 15 2.54 5.96 12.51
CA VAL A 15 2.57 6.97 11.44
C VAL A 15 3.23 6.43 10.17
N HIS A 16 4.32 5.67 10.29
CA HIS A 16 5.00 5.10 9.12
C HIS A 16 4.16 4.00 8.44
N SER A 17 3.42 3.20 9.22
CA SER A 17 2.48 2.22 8.67
C SER A 17 1.28 2.91 8.01
N LEU A 18 0.75 3.97 8.63
CA LEU A 18 -0.33 4.78 8.05
C LEU A 18 0.13 5.50 6.77
N MET A 19 1.29 6.15 6.77
CA MET A 19 1.81 6.88 5.61
C MET A 19 2.00 5.98 4.40
N LYS A 20 2.58 4.78 4.58
CA LYS A 20 2.70 3.79 3.49
C LYS A 20 1.33 3.33 2.98
N SER A 21 0.35 3.21 3.86
CA SER A 21 -1.04 2.93 3.50
C SER A 21 -1.68 4.05 2.66
N VAL A 22 -1.44 5.30 3.04
CA VAL A 22 -2.00 6.47 2.34
C VAL A 22 -1.34 6.65 0.97
N ASP A 23 -0.03 6.47 0.87
CA ASP A 23 0.69 6.55 -0.40
C ASP A 23 0.26 5.48 -1.40
N ALA A 24 -0.06 4.28 -0.94
CA ALA A 24 -0.65 3.24 -1.78
C ALA A 24 -2.10 3.54 -2.16
N CYS A 25 -2.79 4.35 -1.34
CA CYS A 25 -4.15 4.77 -1.62
C CYS A 25 -4.24 5.88 -2.65
N ASP A 26 -3.22 6.73 -2.71
CA ASP A 26 -3.16 7.82 -3.67
C ASP A 26 -3.02 7.27 -5.10
N PRO A 27 -4.07 7.39 -5.95
CA PRO A 27 -4.02 6.90 -7.32
C PRO A 27 -3.01 7.65 -8.19
N THR A 28 -2.59 8.85 -7.81
CA THR A 28 -1.61 9.64 -8.57
C THR A 28 -0.18 9.12 -8.40
N LYS A 29 0.12 8.44 -7.29
CA LYS A 29 1.44 7.85 -7.01
C LYS A 29 1.61 6.46 -7.60
N ARG A 30 0.54 5.86 -8.14
CA ARG A 30 0.56 4.52 -8.72
C ARG A 30 1.30 4.53 -10.05
N LYS A 31 2.38 3.75 -10.14
CA LYS A 31 3.08 3.55 -11.43
C LYS A 31 2.19 2.77 -12.38
N LYS A 32 2.04 3.27 -13.61
CA LYS A 32 1.47 2.51 -14.73
C LYS A 32 2.60 1.93 -15.57
N VAL A 33 2.51 0.66 -15.93
CA VAL A 33 3.51 -0.01 -16.76
C VAL A 33 2.95 -0.22 -18.16
N ARG A 34 3.68 0.25 -19.17
CA ARG A 34 3.28 0.09 -20.58
C ARG A 34 3.23 -1.39 -20.94
N GLY A 35 2.11 -1.85 -21.50
CA GLY A 35 1.88 -3.26 -21.85
C GLY A 35 1.36 -4.14 -20.70
N LYS A 36 1.20 -3.59 -19.49
CA LYS A 36 0.63 -4.30 -18.34
C LYS A 36 -0.48 -3.45 -17.70
N PRO A 37 -1.70 -3.46 -18.28
CA PRO A 37 -2.81 -2.60 -17.83
C PRO A 37 -3.26 -2.91 -16.39
N CYS A 38 -2.90 -4.08 -15.86
CA CYS A 38 -3.18 -4.48 -14.50
C CYS A 38 -2.37 -3.71 -13.45
N VAL A 39 -1.22 -3.13 -13.79
CA VAL A 39 -0.36 -2.45 -12.82
C VAL A 39 -0.96 -1.09 -12.47
N GLY A 40 -1.19 -0.85 -11.17
CA GLY A 40 -1.84 0.35 -10.65
C GLY A 40 -3.37 0.24 -10.49
N MET A 41 -3.98 -0.87 -10.91
CA MET A 41 -5.39 -1.17 -10.59
C MET A 41 -5.57 -1.42 -9.09
N ASP A 42 -6.76 -1.15 -8.55
CA ASP A 42 -7.07 -1.48 -7.16
C ASP A 42 -7.00 -2.99 -6.91
N CYS A 43 -6.47 -3.37 -5.75
CA CYS A 43 -6.60 -4.74 -5.29
C CYS A 43 -7.96 -4.98 -4.65
N ASP A 44 -8.44 -6.21 -4.74
CA ASP A 44 -9.65 -6.65 -4.06
C ASP A 44 -9.23 -7.57 -2.91
N LYS A 45 -9.42 -7.14 -1.66
CA LYS A 45 -9.03 -7.88 -0.45
C LYS A 45 -7.56 -8.37 -0.45
N GLY A 46 -6.64 -7.53 -0.90
CA GLY A 46 -5.21 -7.87 -0.99
C GLY A 46 -4.84 -8.76 -2.18
N THR A 47 -5.77 -9.00 -3.12
CA THR A 47 -5.51 -9.79 -4.33
C THR A 47 -5.77 -9.02 -5.62
N CYS A 48 -4.96 -9.31 -6.63
CA CYS A 48 -5.11 -8.75 -7.96
C CYS A 48 -5.81 -9.74 -8.87
N LYS A 49 -7.04 -9.40 -9.28
CA LYS A 49 -7.87 -10.25 -10.14
C LYS A 49 -7.48 -10.17 -11.63
N ALA A 50 -6.67 -9.17 -12.00
CA ALA A 50 -6.29 -8.92 -13.38
C ALA A 50 -5.12 -9.83 -13.82
N ARG A 51 -5.29 -10.50 -14.97
CA ARG A 51 -4.27 -11.38 -15.55
C ARG A 51 -2.93 -10.65 -15.75
N GLY A 52 -1.85 -11.21 -15.21
CA GLY A 52 -0.49 -10.69 -15.37
C GLY A 52 0.01 -9.78 -14.25
N CYS A 53 -0.80 -9.55 -13.21
CA CYS A 53 -0.39 -8.93 -11.94
C CYS A 53 -0.79 -9.85 -10.80
N THR A 54 0.16 -10.22 -9.94
CA THR A 54 -0.09 -11.13 -8.81
C THR A 54 0.14 -10.46 -7.46
N GLY A 55 0.93 -9.40 -7.42
CA GLY A 55 1.28 -8.69 -6.20
C GLY A 55 0.31 -7.57 -5.89
N CYS A 56 -0.01 -7.40 -4.61
CA CYS A 56 -0.77 -6.27 -4.12
C CYS A 56 0.03 -5.47 -3.09
N THR A 57 0.19 -4.17 -3.32
CA THR A 57 0.95 -3.28 -2.44
C THR A 57 0.02 -2.31 -1.71
N GLY A 58 0.18 -2.23 -0.38
CA GLY A 58 -0.48 -1.25 0.48
C GLY A 58 -1.98 -1.49 0.72
N SER A 59 -2.47 -2.70 0.46
CA SER A 59 -3.82 -3.11 0.86
C SER A 59 -3.97 -3.10 2.37
N ASN A 60 -5.01 -2.43 2.86
CA ASN A 60 -5.33 -2.28 4.27
C ASN A 60 -6.85 -2.03 4.45
N PRO A 61 -7.39 -2.04 5.68
CA PRO A 61 -8.84 -1.88 5.90
C PRO A 61 -9.45 -0.57 5.36
N TRP A 62 -8.64 0.46 5.15
CA TRP A 62 -9.05 1.78 4.69
C TRP A 62 -8.64 2.05 3.25
N CYS A 63 -7.93 1.12 2.61
CA CYS A 63 -7.50 1.26 1.24
C CYS A 63 -7.31 -0.08 0.53
N ALA A 64 -7.86 -0.17 -0.67
CA ALA A 64 -7.66 -1.31 -1.56
C ALA A 64 -6.17 -1.63 -1.80
N GLY A 65 -5.31 -0.62 -1.87
CA GLY A 65 -3.94 -0.75 -2.37
C GLY A 65 -3.92 -0.82 -3.90
N TYR A 66 -2.78 -1.19 -4.49
CA TYR A 66 -2.68 -1.31 -5.94
C TYR A 66 -1.89 -2.53 -6.41
N CYS A 67 -2.23 -2.98 -7.60
CA CYS A 67 -1.66 -4.15 -8.24
C CYS A 67 -0.27 -3.90 -8.83
N THR A 68 0.60 -4.87 -8.64
CA THR A 68 1.97 -4.91 -9.15
C THR A 68 2.23 -6.24 -9.84
N LEU A 69 3.32 -6.29 -10.61
CA LEU A 69 3.66 -7.49 -11.39
C LEU A 69 4.05 -8.69 -10.51
N GLN A 70 4.53 -8.41 -9.29
CA GLN A 70 5.30 -9.28 -8.39
C GLN A 70 6.53 -9.90 -9.04
#